data_AF-A0A2Z2Q5V1-F1
#
_entry.id   AF-A0A2Z2Q5V1-F1
#
_cell.length_a   1.000
_cell.length_b   1.000
_cell.length_c   1.000
_cell.angle_alpha   90.00
_cell.angle_beta   90.00
_cell.angle_gamma   90.00
#
_symmetry.space_group_name_H-M   'P 1'
#
loop_
_entity.id
_entity.type
_entity.pdbx_description
1 polymer ?
#
loop_
_entity_poly.entity_id
_entity_poly.type
_entity_poly.pdbx_seq_one_letter_code
_entity_poly.pdbx_strand_id
1 'polypeptide(L)'
;MTEGEERDQYDGYKPTYLLAITDSGLVAGCARLLPAFGPTMLEQTFPQLLETGSLVAHSGMVESSRFCVDTALVSRRDASQLHVATLTLFAGIIEWSMANGYNEIVTATDLRFERILKRAGWPMQRLGQPAAISNTIAIAGSLRADRASFEQVCPPGYYSIPRIDVAAIRSAA
;
A
#
# COMPACT_ATOMS: atom_id res chain seq x y z
N MET A 1 -15.69 -14.69 15.89
CA MET A 1 -15.87 -13.89 14.66
C MET A 1 -16.61 -12.64 15.08
N THR A 2 -15.88 -11.55 15.25
CA THR A 2 -16.45 -10.22 15.47
C THR A 2 -16.96 -9.73 14.13
N GLU A 3 -18.27 -9.50 14.02
CA GLU A 3 -18.88 -8.88 12.83
C GLU A 3 -18.17 -7.55 12.52
N GLY A 4 -17.60 -7.42 11.32
CA GLY A 4 -17.02 -6.17 10.82
C GLY A 4 -15.51 -6.13 10.58
N GLU A 5 -14.74 -7.16 10.94
CA GLU A 5 -13.30 -7.20 10.62
C GLU A 5 -13.09 -7.76 9.20
N GLU A 6 -12.75 -6.88 8.24
CA GLU A 6 -12.32 -7.32 6.90
C GLU A 6 -10.93 -7.96 6.98
N ARG A 7 -10.91 -9.28 7.12
CA ARG A 7 -9.69 -10.08 7.19
C ARG A 7 -9.67 -11.12 6.07
N ASP A 8 -8.51 -11.34 5.46
CA ASP A 8 -8.28 -12.39 4.48
C ASP A 8 -7.15 -13.34 4.93
N GLN A 9 -6.87 -14.34 4.09
CA GLN A 9 -5.83 -15.35 4.38
C GLN A 9 -4.43 -14.74 4.52
N TYR A 10 -4.16 -13.60 3.89
CA TYR A 10 -2.84 -12.98 3.89
C TYR A 10 -2.51 -12.32 5.24
N ASP A 11 -3.53 -12.04 6.04
CA ASP A 11 -3.38 -11.59 7.43
C ASP A 11 -2.88 -12.69 8.38
N GLY A 12 -2.83 -13.94 7.90
CA GLY A 12 -2.18 -15.05 8.58
C GLY A 12 -0.65 -15.05 8.41
N TYR A 13 -0.11 -14.39 7.38
CA TYR A 13 1.32 -14.41 7.04
C TYR A 13 2.14 -13.33 7.75
N LYS A 14 1.63 -12.82 8.89
CA LYS A 14 2.27 -11.78 9.71
C LYS A 14 2.67 -10.55 8.89
N PRO A 15 1.72 -9.93 8.16
CA PRO A 15 2.01 -8.74 7.37
C PRO A 15 2.47 -7.58 8.26
N THR A 16 3.14 -6.62 7.65
CA THR A 16 3.32 -5.30 8.27
C THR A 16 2.21 -4.38 7.80
N TYR A 17 1.58 -3.67 8.74
CA TYR A 17 0.60 -2.65 8.44
C TYR A 17 1.21 -1.26 8.64
N LEU A 18 1.01 -0.39 7.66
CA LEU A 18 1.30 1.03 7.76
C LEU A 18 -0.03 1.77 7.92
N LEU A 19 -0.08 2.69 8.87
CA LEU A 19 -1.26 3.50 9.17
C LEU A 19 -0.90 4.97 9.04
N ALA A 20 -1.69 5.72 8.28
CA ALA A 20 -1.69 7.17 8.36
C ALA A 20 -2.68 7.57 9.43
N ILE A 21 -2.22 8.36 10.40
CA ILE A 21 -3.00 8.76 11.57
C ILE A 21 -3.13 10.29 11.56
N THR A 22 -4.32 10.80 11.83
CA THR A 22 -4.57 12.24 12.00
C THR A 22 -3.98 12.75 13.31
N ASP A 23 -3.85 14.07 13.46
CA ASP A 23 -3.42 14.67 14.74
C ASP A 23 -4.38 14.34 15.90
N SER A 24 -5.64 14.00 15.59
CA SER A 24 -6.64 13.55 16.56
C SER A 24 -6.55 12.05 16.90
N GLY A 25 -5.56 11.33 16.36
CA GLY A 25 -5.35 9.90 16.62
C GLY A 25 -6.24 8.96 15.82
N LEU A 26 -6.97 9.44 14.81
CA LEU A 26 -7.84 8.62 13.98
C LEU A 26 -7.07 8.06 12.77
N VAL A 27 -7.42 6.85 12.34
CA VAL A 27 -6.80 6.23 11.15
C VAL A 27 -7.36 6.90 9.89
N ALA A 28 -6.55 7.72 9.23
CA ALA A 28 -6.86 8.37 7.95
C ALA A 28 -6.62 7.44 6.76
N GLY A 29 -5.82 6.39 6.91
CA GLY A 29 -5.59 5.42 5.86
C GLY A 29 -4.65 4.29 6.27
N CYS A 30 -4.55 3.29 5.40
CA CYS A 30 -3.88 2.04 5.67
C CYS A 30 -3.20 1.47 4.43
N ALA A 31 -2.13 0.69 4.63
CA ALA A 31 -1.57 -0.22 3.64
C ALA A 31 -1.01 -1.46 4.33
N ARG A 32 -1.05 -2.59 3.63
CA ARG A 32 -0.50 -3.88 4.08
C ARG A 32 0.70 -4.26 3.22
N LEU A 33 1.78 -4.68 3.87
CA LEU A 33 3.04 -5.07 3.24
C LEU A 33 3.42 -6.51 3.60
N LEU A 34 3.76 -7.30 2.58
CA LEU A 34 4.21 -8.70 2.70
C LEU A 34 5.43 -8.96 1.82
N PRO A 35 6.43 -9.75 2.26
CA PRO A 35 7.54 -10.15 1.40
C PRO A 35 7.05 -10.86 0.13
N ALA A 36 7.55 -10.48 -1.04
CA ALA A 36 7.06 -11.02 -2.31
C ALA A 36 7.45 -12.49 -2.58
N PHE A 37 8.46 -13.01 -1.87
CA PHE A 37 8.86 -14.43 -1.93
C PHE A 37 7.91 -15.39 -1.21
N GLY A 38 6.90 -14.86 -0.50
CA GLY A 38 5.89 -15.66 0.19
C GLY A 38 4.55 -15.69 -0.56
N PRO A 39 3.51 -16.24 0.08
CA PRO A 39 2.14 -16.15 -0.43
C PRO A 39 1.69 -14.68 -0.59
N THR A 40 1.40 -14.28 -1.82
CA THR A 40 0.99 -12.91 -2.17
C THR A 40 -0.35 -12.89 -2.91
N MET A 41 -1.05 -11.75 -2.86
CA MET A 41 -2.29 -11.54 -3.60
C MET A 41 -2.07 -11.59 -5.11
N LEU A 42 -0.98 -11.01 -5.60
CA LEU A 42 -0.63 -10.99 -7.02
C LEU A 42 -0.48 -12.39 -7.58
N GLU A 43 0.21 -13.28 -6.88
CA GLU A 43 0.44 -14.64 -7.37
C GLU A 43 -0.77 -15.56 -7.15
N GLN A 44 -1.47 -15.45 -6.00
CA GLN A 44 -2.52 -16.41 -5.64
C GLN A 44 -3.94 -15.97 -5.98
N THR A 45 -4.21 -14.66 -6.02
CA THR A 45 -5.57 -14.12 -6.29
C THR A 45 -5.65 -13.44 -7.66
N PHE A 46 -4.57 -12.81 -8.10
CA PHE A 46 -4.55 -12.07 -9.37
C PHE A 46 -3.46 -12.51 -10.36
N PRO A 47 -3.15 -13.82 -10.51
CA PRO A 47 -2.10 -14.26 -11.43
C PRO A 47 -2.36 -13.80 -12.87
N GLN A 48 -3.62 -13.66 -13.27
CA GLN A 48 -4.04 -13.16 -14.58
C GLN A 48 -3.60 -11.72 -14.89
N LEU A 49 -3.17 -10.94 -13.88
CA LEU A 49 -2.62 -9.60 -14.09
C LEU A 49 -1.11 -9.62 -14.41
N LEU A 50 -0.45 -10.77 -14.29
CA LEU A 50 0.96 -10.98 -14.57
C LEU A 50 1.11 -11.56 -15.98
N GLU A 51 2.07 -11.05 -16.75
CA GLU A 51 2.29 -11.47 -18.15
C GLU A 51 2.47 -12.98 -18.32
N THR A 52 3.21 -13.61 -17.40
CA THR A 52 3.48 -15.05 -17.41
C THR A 52 2.56 -15.85 -16.48
N GLY A 53 1.59 -15.19 -15.82
CA GLY A 53 0.78 -15.80 -14.76
C GLY A 53 1.51 -16.00 -13.43
N SER A 54 2.78 -15.60 -13.32
CA SER A 54 3.61 -15.78 -12.13
C SER A 54 4.50 -14.56 -11.88
N LEU A 55 4.82 -14.30 -10.61
CA LEU A 55 5.71 -13.20 -10.24
C LEU A 55 7.14 -13.74 -10.09
N VAL A 56 8.09 -13.15 -10.80
CA VAL A 56 9.51 -13.46 -10.60
C VAL A 56 10.02 -12.69 -9.38
N ALA A 57 9.68 -13.20 -8.19
CA ALA A 57 10.02 -12.55 -6.93
C ALA A 57 11.54 -12.59 -6.65
N HIS A 58 12.06 -11.53 -6.03
CA HIS A 58 13.41 -11.48 -5.47
C HIS A 58 13.43 -10.85 -4.07
N SER A 59 14.60 -10.88 -3.39
CA SER A 59 14.67 -10.58 -1.94
C SER A 59 14.48 -9.09 -1.62
N GLY A 60 14.56 -8.26 -2.64
CA GLY A 60 14.32 -6.82 -2.58
C GLY A 60 12.88 -6.43 -2.90
N MET A 61 11.98 -7.39 -3.17
CA MET A 61 10.58 -7.14 -3.48
C MET A 61 9.66 -7.31 -2.26
N VAL A 62 8.72 -6.38 -2.11
CA VAL A 62 7.60 -6.46 -1.17
C VAL A 62 6.28 -6.25 -1.92
N GLU A 63 5.25 -7.02 -1.61
CA GLU A 63 3.90 -6.77 -2.07
C GLU A 63 3.19 -5.75 -1.17
N SER A 64 2.59 -4.73 -1.79
CA SER A 64 1.60 -3.86 -1.16
C SER A 64 0.18 -4.28 -1.54
N SER A 65 -0.71 -4.27 -0.56
CA SER A 65 -2.14 -4.53 -0.71
C SER A 65 -2.95 -3.69 0.30
N ARG A 66 -4.28 -3.77 0.23
CA ARG A 66 -5.20 -3.08 1.16
C ARG A 66 -4.94 -1.57 1.27
N PHE A 67 -4.44 -0.92 0.22
CA PHE A 67 -4.28 0.53 0.23
C PHE A 67 -5.64 1.20 0.38
N CYS A 68 -5.82 1.96 1.45
CA CYS A 68 -7.07 2.62 1.78
C CYS A 68 -6.82 4.03 2.33
N VAL A 69 -7.66 4.99 1.98
CA VAL A 69 -7.70 6.32 2.61
C VAL A 69 -9.16 6.64 2.93
N ASP A 70 -9.43 7.02 4.18
CA ASP A 70 -10.77 7.32 4.65
C ASP A 70 -11.22 8.70 4.15
N THR A 71 -12.04 8.69 3.11
CA THR A 71 -12.61 9.92 2.52
C THR A 71 -13.67 10.60 3.38
N ALA A 72 -14.18 9.95 4.43
CA ALA A 72 -15.19 10.51 5.32
C ALA A 72 -14.54 11.27 6.49
N LEU A 73 -13.47 10.70 7.07
CA LEU A 73 -12.62 11.39 8.05
C LEU A 73 -11.89 12.57 7.41
N VAL A 74 -11.47 12.40 6.15
CA VAL A 74 -10.93 13.46 5.33
C VAL A 74 -12.08 14.20 4.65
N SER A 75 -12.82 14.96 5.45
CA SER A 75 -14.03 15.72 5.07
C SER A 75 -14.04 16.16 3.60
N ARG A 76 -15.16 15.94 2.89
CA ARG A 76 -15.38 16.29 1.46
C ARG A 76 -15.07 17.76 1.06
N ARG A 77 -14.76 18.64 2.01
CA ARG A 77 -14.42 20.05 1.79
C ARG A 77 -12.93 20.30 1.55
N ASP A 78 -12.03 19.37 1.88
CA ASP A 78 -10.58 19.57 1.72
C ASP A 78 -9.94 18.44 0.90
N ALA A 79 -10.06 18.50 -0.42
CA ALA A 79 -9.31 17.63 -1.34
C ALA A 79 -7.79 17.67 -1.09
N SER A 80 -7.30 18.76 -0.49
CA SER A 80 -5.93 18.91 -0.01
C SER A 80 -5.57 17.90 1.07
N GLN A 81 -6.43 17.66 2.06
CA GLN A 81 -6.17 16.71 3.14
C GLN A 81 -6.14 15.27 2.63
N LEU A 82 -6.99 14.93 1.65
CA LEU A 82 -7.03 13.57 1.07
C LEU A 82 -5.73 13.29 0.33
N HIS A 83 -5.28 14.31 -0.40
CA HIS A 83 -4.00 14.28 -1.09
C HIS A 83 -2.85 14.12 -0.11
N VAL A 84 -2.83 14.87 1.01
CA VAL A 84 -1.81 14.73 2.06
C VAL A 84 -1.82 13.33 2.66
N ALA A 85 -2.96 12.78 3.06
CA ALA A 85 -3.03 11.43 3.63
C ALA A 85 -2.52 10.35 2.65
N THR A 86 -2.87 10.49 1.37
CA THR A 86 -2.40 9.60 0.29
C THR A 86 -0.88 9.69 0.13
N LEU A 87 -0.34 10.90 0.05
CA LEU A 87 1.11 11.14 -0.07
C LEU A 87 1.88 10.67 1.17
N THR A 88 1.34 10.88 2.37
CA THR A 88 1.90 10.37 3.62
C THR A 88 2.00 8.85 3.62
N LEU A 89 0.98 8.14 3.15
CA LEU A 89 1.05 6.68 3.00
C LEU A 89 2.07 6.25 1.95
N PHE A 90 2.14 6.93 0.80
CA PHE A 90 3.17 6.62 -0.22
C PHE A 90 4.57 6.80 0.34
N ALA A 91 4.84 7.92 1.00
CA ALA A 91 6.11 8.19 1.66
C ALA A 91 6.43 7.12 2.72
N GLY A 92 5.45 6.74 3.54
CA GLY A 92 5.59 5.67 4.53
C GLY A 92 5.89 4.30 3.94
N ILE A 93 5.23 3.93 2.84
CA ILE A 93 5.50 2.67 2.14
C ILE A 93 6.94 2.64 1.63
N ILE A 94 7.41 3.74 1.00
CA ILE A 94 8.76 3.82 0.45
C ILE A 94 9.81 3.83 1.57
N GLU A 95 9.62 4.66 2.60
CA GLU A 95 10.52 4.75 3.74
C GLU A 95 10.67 3.40 4.44
N TRP A 96 9.54 2.74 4.75
CA TRP A 96 9.56 1.43 5.38
C TRP A 96 10.24 0.39 4.49
N SER A 97 9.97 0.42 3.18
CA SER A 97 10.57 -0.52 2.23
C SER A 97 12.08 -0.40 2.24
N MET A 98 12.61 0.82 2.10
CA MET A 98 14.06 1.08 2.14
C MET A 98 14.67 0.67 3.49
N ALA A 99 14.01 1.00 4.61
CA ALA A 99 14.50 0.67 5.95
C ALA A 99 14.58 -0.85 6.21
N ASN A 100 13.81 -1.65 5.48
CA ASN A 100 13.80 -3.12 5.58
C ASN A 100 14.56 -3.80 4.43
N GLY A 101 15.29 -3.04 3.61
CA GLY A 101 16.13 -3.59 2.53
C GLY A 101 15.37 -3.91 1.24
N TYR A 102 14.12 -3.49 1.10
CA TYR A 102 13.35 -3.60 -0.13
C TYR A 102 13.61 -2.39 -1.03
N ASN A 103 13.80 -2.65 -2.33
CA ASN A 103 14.01 -1.64 -3.36
C ASN A 103 12.90 -1.64 -4.43
N GLU A 104 11.99 -2.62 -4.37
CA GLU A 104 10.88 -2.77 -5.30
C GLU A 104 9.60 -3.13 -4.56
N ILE A 105 8.52 -2.45 -4.90
CA ILE A 105 7.18 -2.69 -4.36
C ILE A 105 6.30 -3.17 -5.51
N VAL A 106 5.68 -4.34 -5.36
CA VAL A 106 4.71 -4.86 -6.32
C VAL A 106 3.30 -4.70 -5.78
N THR A 107 2.34 -4.40 -6.64
CA THR A 107 0.93 -4.24 -6.22
C THR A 107 -0.02 -4.62 -7.34
N ALA A 108 -1.15 -5.22 -6.97
CA ALA A 108 -2.35 -5.22 -7.80
C ALA A 108 -3.17 -3.98 -7.44
N THR A 109 -3.61 -3.22 -8.43
CA THR A 109 -4.45 -2.04 -8.22
C THR A 109 -5.34 -1.78 -9.44
N ASP A 110 -6.14 -0.72 -9.43
CA ASP A 110 -6.94 -0.34 -10.60
C ASP A 110 -6.29 0.78 -11.44
N LEU A 111 -6.77 0.94 -12.67
CA LEU A 111 -6.29 2.01 -13.56
C LEU A 111 -6.55 3.42 -13.01
N ARG A 112 -7.45 3.61 -12.03
CA ARG A 112 -7.66 4.93 -11.40
C ARG A 112 -6.51 5.21 -10.45
N PHE A 113 -6.13 4.22 -9.64
CA PHE A 113 -5.02 4.33 -8.71
C PHE A 113 -3.67 4.42 -9.40
N GLU A 114 -3.46 3.71 -10.51
CA GLU A 114 -2.28 3.90 -11.37
C GLU A 114 -2.11 5.37 -11.80
N ARG A 115 -3.21 6.04 -12.16
CA ARG A 115 -3.17 7.46 -12.52
C ARG A 115 -2.85 8.36 -11.32
N ILE A 116 -3.29 7.99 -10.11
CA ILE A 116 -2.95 8.72 -8.87
C ILE A 116 -1.46 8.61 -8.61
N LEU A 117 -0.90 7.40 -8.66
CA LEU A 117 0.53 7.13 -8.53
C LEU A 117 1.35 7.94 -9.54
N LYS A 118 0.96 7.90 -10.82
CA LYS A 118 1.62 8.68 -11.88
C LYS A 118 1.56 10.19 -11.64
N ARG A 119 0.43 10.72 -11.16
CA ARG A 119 0.27 12.15 -10.83
C ARG A 119 1.07 12.59 -9.61
N ALA A 120 1.30 11.68 -8.66
CA ALA A 120 2.17 11.91 -7.52
C ALA A 120 3.67 11.87 -7.89
N GLY A 121 4.01 11.57 -9.15
CA GLY A 121 5.40 11.43 -9.60
C GLY A 121 6.02 10.07 -9.26
N TRP A 122 5.21 9.10 -8.84
CA TRP A 122 5.65 7.74 -8.51
C TRP A 122 5.01 6.72 -9.45
N PRO A 123 5.40 6.70 -10.74
CA PRO A 123 4.77 5.84 -11.74
C PRO A 123 5.14 4.36 -11.54
N MET A 124 4.16 3.48 -11.77
CA MET A 124 4.42 2.04 -11.82
C MET A 124 4.93 1.59 -13.19
N GLN A 125 5.80 0.59 -13.22
CA GLN A 125 6.04 -0.26 -14.38
C GLN A 125 5.01 -1.40 -14.39
N ARG A 126 4.22 -1.53 -15.45
CA ARG A 126 3.22 -2.60 -15.55
C ARG A 126 3.89 -3.97 -15.68
N LEU A 127 3.35 -4.97 -14.98
CA LEU A 127 3.82 -6.36 -14.98
C LEU A 127 2.98 -7.28 -15.89
N GLY A 128 1.95 -6.73 -16.54
CA GLY A 128 1.06 -7.42 -17.46
C GLY A 128 0.06 -6.46 -18.08
N GLN A 129 -0.92 -6.99 -18.79
CA GLN A 129 -1.99 -6.20 -19.40
C GLN A 129 -3.12 -5.93 -18.40
N PRO A 130 -3.81 -4.78 -18.50
CA PRO A 130 -4.99 -4.54 -17.68
C PRO A 130 -6.08 -5.57 -17.95
N ALA A 131 -6.74 -6.06 -16.91
CA ALA A 131 -7.82 -7.04 -17.02
C ALA A 131 -9.04 -6.60 -16.21
N ALA A 132 -10.23 -7.00 -16.66
CA ALA A 132 -11.46 -6.78 -15.90
C ALA A 132 -11.48 -7.71 -14.67
N ILE A 133 -11.55 -7.12 -13.48
CA ILE A 133 -11.66 -7.83 -12.21
C ILE A 133 -12.88 -7.27 -11.48
N SER A 134 -13.92 -8.09 -11.32
CA SER A 134 -15.21 -7.67 -10.77
C SER A 134 -15.72 -6.40 -11.50
N ASN A 135 -15.88 -5.28 -10.80
CA ASN A 135 -16.41 -4.03 -11.33
C ASN A 135 -15.35 -2.99 -11.75
N THR A 136 -14.06 -3.36 -11.82
CA THR A 136 -12.99 -2.43 -12.23
C THR A 136 -12.04 -3.05 -13.25
N ILE A 137 -11.22 -2.20 -13.88
CA ILE A 137 -10.09 -2.64 -14.69
C ILE A 137 -8.85 -2.58 -13.81
N ALA A 138 -8.35 -3.75 -13.44
CA ALA A 138 -7.18 -3.92 -12.61
C ALA A 138 -5.90 -4.05 -13.44
N ILE A 139 -4.77 -3.78 -12.81
CA ILE A 139 -3.43 -3.87 -13.35
C ILE A 139 -2.46 -4.27 -12.23
N ALA A 140 -1.48 -5.11 -12.56
CA ALA A 140 -0.32 -5.36 -11.72
C ALA A 140 0.82 -4.44 -12.14
N GLY A 141 1.54 -3.88 -11.16
CA GLY A 141 2.70 -3.03 -11.43
C GLY A 141 3.75 -3.11 -10.33
N SER A 142 4.98 -2.76 -10.69
CA SER A 142 6.06 -2.53 -9.75
C SER A 142 6.43 -1.06 -9.65
N LEU A 143 6.83 -0.64 -8.45
CA LEU A 143 7.16 0.71 -8.06
C LEU A 143 8.53 0.69 -7.38
N ARG A 144 9.32 1.74 -7.57
CA ARG A 144 10.63 1.85 -6.93
C ARG A 144 10.51 2.26 -5.47
N ALA A 145 11.26 1.59 -4.60
CA ALA A 145 11.53 2.04 -3.25
C ALA A 145 12.94 2.61 -3.18
N ASP A 146 13.08 3.90 -3.50
CA ASP A 146 14.35 4.62 -3.43
C ASP A 146 14.14 6.05 -2.90
N ARG A 147 15.26 6.71 -2.60
CA ARG A 147 15.25 8.07 -2.04
C ARG A 147 14.59 9.09 -2.98
N ALA A 148 14.82 8.97 -4.29
CA ALA A 148 14.22 9.87 -5.27
C ALA A 148 12.69 9.74 -5.29
N SER A 149 12.18 8.51 -5.26
CA SER A 149 10.74 8.23 -5.18
C SER A 149 10.14 8.74 -3.87
N PHE A 150 10.85 8.56 -2.75
CA PHE A 150 10.43 9.10 -1.45
C PHE A 150 10.30 10.63 -1.50
N GLU A 151 11.34 11.34 -1.94
CA GLU A 151 11.37 12.80 -2.02
C GLU A 151 10.27 13.36 -2.92
N GLN A 152 9.90 12.62 -3.98
CA GLN A 152 8.86 13.01 -4.92
C GLN A 152 7.44 12.96 -4.31
N VAL A 153 7.18 12.06 -3.35
CA VAL A 153 5.87 11.87 -2.73
C VAL A 153 5.79 12.38 -1.29
N CYS A 154 6.92 12.73 -0.68
CA CYS A 154 6.99 13.14 0.72
C CYS A 154 6.28 14.50 0.93
N PRO A 155 5.15 14.55 1.64
CA PRO A 155 4.46 15.81 1.89
C PRO A 155 5.21 16.66 2.93
N PRO A 156 5.06 18.00 2.90
CA PRO A 156 5.58 18.86 3.96
C PRO A 156 5.04 18.44 5.33
N GLY A 157 5.92 18.40 6.34
CA GLY A 157 5.55 17.98 7.69
C GLY A 157 5.36 16.47 7.85
N TYR A 158 5.79 15.66 6.88
CA TYR A 158 5.88 14.21 7.05
C TYR A 158 6.78 13.85 8.24
N TYR A 159 6.30 12.94 9.07
CA TYR A 159 7.09 12.24 10.07
C TYR A 159 6.55 10.82 10.21
N SER A 160 7.45 9.87 10.44
CA SER A 160 7.09 8.51 10.81
C SER A 160 7.33 8.29 12.30
N ILE A 161 6.47 7.50 12.92
CA ILE A 161 6.62 7.09 14.31
C ILE A 161 7.13 5.63 14.29
N PRO A 162 8.17 5.29 15.06
CA PRO A 162 8.66 3.92 15.13
C PRO A 162 7.55 2.98 15.61
N ARG A 163 7.60 1.73 15.11
CA ARG A 163 6.64 0.64 15.34
C ARG A 163 5.93 0.74 16.70
N ILE A 164 4.63 0.99 16.66
CA ILE A 164 3.74 0.72 17.79
C ILE A 164 3.51 -0.80 17.78
N ASP A 165 3.93 -1.48 18.83
CA ASP A 165 3.58 -2.89 19.00
C ASP A 165 2.06 -2.99 19.21
N VAL A 166 1.35 -3.44 18.18
CA VAL A 166 -0.13 -3.55 18.18
C VAL A 166 -0.61 -4.52 19.27
N ALA A 167 0.27 -5.38 19.80
CA ALA A 167 -0.02 -6.19 20.99
C ALA A 167 -0.39 -5.32 22.21
N ALA A 168 0.16 -4.11 22.33
CA ALA A 168 -0.17 -3.18 23.42
C ALA A 168 -1.57 -2.56 23.28
N ILE A 169 -2.08 -2.38 22.06
CA ILE A 169 -3.41 -1.79 21.81
C ILE A 169 -4.52 -2.76 22.24
N ARG A 170 -4.28 -4.07 22.15
CA ARG A 170 -5.24 -5.11 22.58
C ARG A 170 -5.37 -5.25 24.10
N SER A 171 -4.51 -4.58 24.88
CA SER A 171 -4.53 -4.67 26.35
C SER A 171 -5.29 -3.52 27.02
N ALA A 172 -5.89 -2.61 26.24
CA ALA A 172 -6.63 -1.44 26.74
C ALA A 172 -8.13 -1.46 26.41
N ALA A 173 -8.68 -2.62 26.00
CA ALA A 173 -10.11 -2.83 25.79
C ALA A 173 -10.70 -3.71 26.90
#